data_AF-A0A6P3RSA1-F1
#
_entry.id   AF-A0A6P3RSA1-F1
#
_cell.length_a   1.000
_cell.length_b   1.000
_cell.length_c   1.000
_cell.angle_alpha   90.00
_cell.angle_beta   90.00
_cell.angle_gamma   90.00
#
_symmetry.space_group_name_H-M   'P 1'
#
loop_
_entity.id
_entity.type
_entity.pdbx_description
1 polymer ?
#
loop_
_entity_poly.entity_id
_entity_poly.type
_entity_poly.pdbx_seq_one_letter_code
_entity_poly.pdbx_strand_id
1 'polypeptide(L)'
;MYTVPAVQGFFRSISLSRGNNLQDTLRVLTLWFDYGHWPDVNEALVEGVKAIQIDTWLQVIPQLIARIDTPRPLVGRLIHQLLTDIGRYHPQALIYPLTVASKSTTTARHNAANKILKNMCEHSNTLVQQAMMVSEELIRVAILWHEMWHEGLEEASRLYFGERNVKGMFEVLEPLHAMMERGPQTLKETSFNQAYGRDLMEAQEWCRKYMKSGNVKDLTQAWDLYYHVFRRISKQLPQLTSLELQYVSPKLLMCRDLELAVPGTYDPNQPIIRIQSIAPSLQVITSKQRPRKLTLMGSNGHEFVFLLKGHEDLRQDERVMQLFGLVNTLLANDPTSLRKNLR
;
A
#
# COMPACT_ATOMS: atom_id res chain seq x y z
N MET A 1 -21.40 24.22 22.53
CA MET A 1 -22.74 24.55 22.01
C MET A 1 -22.79 24.77 20.48
N TYR A 2 -21.69 25.09 19.78
CA TYR A 2 -21.74 25.39 18.34
C TYR A 2 -21.42 24.21 17.39
N THR A 3 -20.91 23.09 17.92
CA THR A 3 -20.45 21.94 17.12
C THR A 3 -21.59 21.23 16.39
N VAL A 4 -22.71 20.97 17.08
CA VAL A 4 -23.87 20.29 16.48
C VAL A 4 -24.49 21.12 15.34
N PRO A 5 -24.78 22.42 15.51
CA PRO A 5 -25.23 23.27 14.41
C PRO A 5 -24.25 23.31 13.22
N ALA A 6 -22.94 23.32 13.47
CA ALA A 6 -21.94 23.29 12.42
C ALA A 6 -22.02 21.99 11.60
N VAL A 7 -22.11 20.83 12.26
CA VAL A 7 -22.26 19.51 11.60
C VAL A 7 -23.52 19.49 10.73
N GLN A 8 -24.67 19.88 11.29
CA GLN A 8 -25.94 19.92 10.56
C GLN A 8 -25.89 20.87 9.36
N GLY A 9 -25.27 22.05 9.53
CA GLY A 9 -25.09 23.03 8.47
C GLY A 9 -24.23 22.50 7.32
N PHE A 10 -23.10 21.84 7.62
CA PHE A 10 -22.25 21.25 6.60
C PHE A 10 -22.95 20.12 5.84
N PHE A 11 -23.68 19.21 6.50
CA PHE A 11 -24.43 18.17 5.79
C PHE A 11 -25.46 18.76 4.82
N ARG A 12 -26.16 19.82 5.22
CA ARG A 12 -27.10 20.52 4.33
C ARG A 12 -26.36 21.16 3.16
N SER A 13 -25.23 21.84 3.41
CA SER A 13 -24.37 22.39 2.34
C SER A 13 -23.97 21.32 1.33
N ILE A 14 -23.48 20.17 1.81
CA ILE A 14 -23.04 19.07 0.96
C ILE A 14 -24.18 18.51 0.11
N SER A 15 -25.38 18.37 0.68
CA SER A 15 -26.55 17.88 -0.05
C SER A 15 -27.01 18.82 -1.17
N LEU A 16 -26.72 20.11 -1.04
CA LEU A 16 -27.03 21.14 -2.04
C LEU A 16 -25.93 21.30 -3.09
N SER A 17 -24.70 20.93 -2.75
CA SER A 17 -23.53 21.01 -3.63
C SER A 17 -23.47 19.82 -4.60
N ARG A 18 -23.77 20.06 -5.88
CA ARG A 18 -23.64 19.06 -6.96
C ARG A 18 -22.18 18.87 -7.39
N GLY A 19 -21.46 17.97 -6.73
CA GLY A 19 -20.13 17.47 -7.16
C GLY A 19 -18.92 18.25 -6.65
N ASN A 20 -19.07 19.50 -6.19
CA ASN A 20 -18.00 20.29 -5.61
C ASN A 20 -18.20 20.50 -4.10
N ASN A 21 -17.95 19.46 -3.32
CA ASN A 21 -18.21 19.45 -1.88
C ASN A 21 -17.03 18.87 -1.06
N LEU A 22 -15.84 18.77 -1.67
CA LEU A 22 -14.64 18.25 -1.00
C LEU A 22 -14.30 19.05 0.25
N GLN A 23 -14.32 20.38 0.15
CA GLN A 23 -14.03 21.28 1.27
C GLN A 23 -14.99 21.02 2.44
N ASP A 24 -16.29 21.02 2.18
CA ASP A 24 -17.31 20.82 3.21
C ASP A 24 -17.22 19.42 3.83
N THR A 25 -16.98 18.40 3.00
CA THR A 25 -16.79 17.03 3.46
C THR A 25 -15.57 16.92 4.39
N LEU A 26 -14.45 17.57 4.06
CA LEU A 26 -13.28 17.63 4.93
C LEU A 26 -13.54 18.38 6.25
N ARG A 27 -14.41 19.40 6.24
CA ARG A 27 -14.84 20.09 7.48
C ARG A 27 -15.69 19.17 8.36
N VAL A 28 -16.60 18.39 7.78
CA VAL A 28 -17.34 17.34 8.52
C VAL A 28 -16.37 16.35 9.15
N LEU A 29 -15.37 15.86 8.41
CA LEU A 29 -14.39 14.93 8.96
C LEU A 29 -13.57 15.53 10.11
N THR A 30 -13.21 16.80 10.01
CA THR A 30 -12.50 17.51 11.09
C THR A 30 -13.34 17.53 12.36
N LEU A 31 -14.60 17.96 12.25
CA LEU A 31 -15.54 17.99 13.39
C LEU A 31 -15.78 16.58 13.96
N TRP A 32 -15.94 15.58 13.08
CA TRP A 32 -16.17 14.20 13.48
C TRP A 32 -14.98 13.61 14.24
N PHE A 33 -13.78 13.70 13.68
CA PHE A 33 -12.62 13.06 14.30
C PHE A 33 -12.22 13.73 15.62
N ASP A 34 -12.39 15.04 15.73
CA ASP A 34 -12.00 15.79 16.93
C ASP A 34 -13.07 15.73 18.02
N TYR A 35 -14.35 15.90 17.66
CA TYR A 35 -15.46 16.09 18.60
C TYR A 35 -16.55 15.01 18.56
N GLY A 36 -16.52 14.08 17.60
CA GLY A 36 -17.54 13.02 17.45
C GLY A 36 -17.51 11.93 18.53
N HIS A 37 -16.67 12.06 19.55
CA HIS A 37 -16.74 11.23 20.76
C HIS A 37 -17.82 11.72 21.73
N TRP A 38 -18.35 12.94 21.55
CA TRP A 38 -19.49 13.44 22.32
C TRP A 38 -20.81 12.89 21.76
N PRO A 39 -21.74 12.41 22.62
CA PRO A 39 -22.99 11.79 22.19
C PRO A 39 -23.83 12.66 21.23
N ASP A 40 -24.05 13.94 21.57
CA ASP A 40 -24.88 14.85 20.77
C ASP A 40 -24.29 15.09 19.36
N VAL A 41 -22.96 15.17 19.28
CA VAL A 41 -22.26 15.32 17.98
C VAL A 41 -22.34 14.02 17.19
N ASN A 42 -22.18 12.87 17.85
CA ASN A 42 -22.30 11.55 17.21
C ASN A 42 -23.72 11.31 16.68
N GLU A 43 -24.76 11.71 17.39
CA GLU A 43 -26.15 11.60 16.92
C GLU A 43 -26.37 12.42 15.64
N ALA A 44 -25.95 13.68 15.63
CA ALA A 44 -26.02 14.54 14.45
C ALA A 44 -25.20 13.98 13.27
N LEU A 45 -24.04 13.36 13.53
CA LEU A 45 -23.23 12.69 12.51
C LEU A 45 -23.94 11.45 11.96
N VAL A 46 -24.51 10.60 12.80
CA VAL A 46 -25.22 9.39 12.38
C VAL A 46 -26.40 9.74 11.48
N GLU A 47 -27.17 10.77 11.83
CA GLU A 47 -28.28 11.25 11.00
C GLU A 47 -27.77 11.81 9.66
N GLY A 48 -26.74 12.66 9.69
CA GLY A 48 -26.17 13.26 8.49
C GLY A 48 -25.54 12.24 7.53
N VAL A 49 -24.81 11.24 8.05
CA VAL A 49 -24.23 10.15 7.24
C VAL A 49 -25.31 9.31 6.55
N LYS A 50 -26.48 9.13 7.16
CA LYS A 50 -27.60 8.42 6.53
C LYS A 50 -28.29 9.26 5.44
N ALA A 51 -28.29 10.58 5.57
CA ALA A 51 -28.99 11.48 4.65
C ALA A 51 -28.18 11.82 3.39
N ILE A 52 -26.85 11.81 3.48
CA ILE A 52 -25.96 12.15 2.36
C ILE A 52 -25.77 10.98 1.38
N GLN A 53 -25.53 11.31 0.10
CA GLN A 53 -25.22 10.28 -0.90
C GLN A 53 -23.88 9.61 -0.64
N ILE A 54 -23.84 8.28 -0.80
CA ILE A 54 -22.67 7.46 -0.49
C ILE A 54 -21.43 7.84 -1.32
N ASP A 55 -21.64 8.27 -2.56
CA ASP A 55 -20.61 8.74 -3.52
C ASP A 55 -19.77 9.88 -2.96
N THR A 56 -20.37 10.71 -2.10
CA THR A 56 -19.70 11.88 -1.50
C THR A 56 -18.51 11.48 -0.64
N TRP A 57 -18.53 10.27 -0.08
CA TRP A 57 -17.46 9.77 0.77
C TRP A 57 -16.27 9.21 -0.01
N LEU A 58 -16.43 8.93 -1.31
CA LEU A 58 -15.38 8.31 -2.12
C LEU A 58 -14.12 9.19 -2.18
N GLN A 59 -14.30 10.50 -2.34
CA GLN A 59 -13.21 11.50 -2.37
C GLN A 59 -12.42 11.63 -1.06
N VAL A 60 -12.95 11.10 0.06
CA VAL A 60 -12.31 11.17 1.39
C VAL A 60 -12.05 9.79 2.01
N ILE A 61 -12.14 8.71 1.21
CA ILE A 61 -11.72 7.36 1.62
C ILE A 61 -10.33 7.36 2.25
N PRO A 62 -9.31 8.06 1.69
CA PRO A 62 -8.00 8.07 2.30
C PRO A 62 -8.04 8.60 3.74
N GLN A 63 -8.80 9.66 4.04
CA GLN A 63 -8.95 10.21 5.39
C GLN A 63 -9.65 9.24 6.35
N LEU A 64 -10.70 8.56 5.89
CA LEU A 64 -11.42 7.56 6.68
C LEU A 64 -10.52 6.38 7.02
N ILE A 65 -9.82 5.84 6.02
CA ILE A 65 -8.87 4.74 6.19
C ILE A 65 -7.71 5.12 7.10
N ALA A 66 -7.26 6.38 7.10
CA ALA A 66 -6.21 6.84 8.02
C ALA A 66 -6.62 6.82 9.50
N ARG A 67 -7.93 6.80 9.80
CA ARG A 67 -8.49 6.76 11.17
C ARG A 67 -9.25 5.48 11.49
N ILE A 68 -9.10 4.44 10.66
CA ILE A 68 -9.78 3.14 10.81
C ILE A 68 -9.52 2.46 12.17
N ASP A 69 -8.38 2.77 12.79
CA ASP A 69 -7.89 2.25 14.07
C ASP A 69 -7.96 3.26 15.21
N THR A 70 -8.85 4.26 15.11
CA THR A 70 -9.06 5.23 16.19
C THR A 70 -9.39 4.55 17.52
N PRO A 71 -8.78 4.98 18.65
CA PRO A 71 -9.07 4.39 19.97
C PRO A 71 -10.44 4.82 20.52
N ARG A 72 -11.11 5.79 19.88
CA ARG A 72 -12.40 6.34 20.32
C ARG A 72 -13.55 5.44 19.82
N PRO A 73 -14.26 4.70 20.70
CA PRO A 73 -15.19 3.65 20.26
C PRO A 73 -16.41 4.14 19.49
N LEU A 74 -16.97 5.31 19.84
CA LEU A 74 -18.10 5.89 19.11
C LEU A 74 -17.70 6.28 17.68
N VAL A 75 -16.57 6.98 17.55
CA VAL A 75 -16.02 7.41 16.27
C VAL A 75 -15.68 6.20 15.40
N GLY A 76 -14.93 5.23 15.94
CA GLY A 76 -14.48 4.06 15.20
C GLY A 76 -15.63 3.20 14.67
N ARG A 77 -16.69 3.00 15.48
CA ARG A 77 -17.89 2.25 15.05
C ARG A 77 -18.57 2.91 13.85
N LEU A 78 -18.72 4.23 13.86
CA LEU A 78 -19.35 4.95 12.76
C LEU A 78 -18.46 4.91 11.48
N ILE A 79 -17.13 4.97 11.63
CA ILE A 79 -16.20 4.78 10.49
C ILE A 79 -16.36 3.38 9.88
N HIS A 80 -16.38 2.34 10.72
CA HIS A 80 -16.52 0.96 10.25
C HIS A 80 -17.86 0.73 9.56
N GLN A 81 -18.94 1.30 10.09
CA GLN A 81 -20.25 1.25 9.45
C GLN A 81 -20.21 1.92 8.07
N LEU A 82 -19.75 3.18 8.00
CA LEU A 82 -19.67 3.91 6.74
C LEU A 82 -18.80 3.20 5.70
N LEU A 83 -17.62 2.70 6.08
CA LEU A 83 -16.75 1.94 5.17
C LEU A 83 -17.39 0.62 4.72
N THR A 84 -18.17 -0.04 5.59
CA THR A 84 -18.93 -1.24 5.20
C THR A 84 -20.00 -0.90 4.18
N ASP A 85 -20.70 0.23 4.36
CA ASP A 85 -21.73 0.70 3.43
C ASP A 85 -21.11 1.14 2.09
N ILE A 86 -19.99 1.87 2.08
CA ILE A 86 -19.24 2.16 0.86
C ILE A 86 -18.80 0.85 0.19
N GLY A 87 -18.36 -0.14 0.95
CA GLY A 87 -17.95 -1.46 0.43
C GLY A 87 -19.08 -2.17 -0.31
N ARG A 88 -20.32 -2.00 0.14
CA ARG A 88 -21.50 -2.61 -0.49
C ARG A 88 -21.84 -2.00 -1.85
N TYR A 89 -21.70 -0.67 -2.00
CA TYR A 89 -22.10 0.05 -3.22
C TYR A 89 -20.93 0.32 -4.19
N HIS A 90 -19.73 0.61 -3.65
CA HIS A 90 -18.53 0.98 -4.40
C HIS A 90 -17.31 0.15 -3.97
N PRO A 91 -17.34 -1.19 -4.06
CA PRO A 91 -16.27 -2.04 -3.56
C PRO A 91 -14.91 -1.76 -4.22
N GLN A 92 -14.91 -1.36 -5.49
CA GLN A 92 -13.69 -1.01 -6.25
C GLN A 92 -12.95 0.20 -5.66
N ALA A 93 -13.66 1.17 -5.08
CA ALA A 93 -13.05 2.36 -4.46
C ALA A 93 -12.29 2.02 -3.17
N LEU A 94 -12.73 0.99 -2.45
CA LEU A 94 -12.16 0.61 -1.16
C LEU A 94 -11.09 -0.46 -1.25
N ILE A 95 -11.09 -1.28 -2.30
CA ILE A 95 -10.31 -2.50 -2.30
C ILE A 95 -8.80 -2.25 -2.16
N TYR A 96 -8.24 -1.26 -2.87
CA TYR A 96 -6.82 -0.93 -2.77
C TYR A 96 -6.46 -0.33 -1.39
N PRO A 97 -7.12 0.73 -0.88
CA PRO A 97 -6.84 1.27 0.44
C PRO A 97 -6.98 0.24 1.59
N LEU A 98 -8.00 -0.62 1.54
CA LEU A 98 -8.20 -1.66 2.55
C LEU A 98 -7.14 -2.75 2.47
N THR A 99 -6.73 -3.17 1.27
CA THR A 99 -5.67 -4.17 1.09
C THR A 99 -4.31 -3.68 1.61
N VAL A 100 -4.03 -2.37 1.49
CA VAL A 100 -2.83 -1.77 2.12
C VAL A 100 -2.99 -1.74 3.63
N ALA A 101 -4.16 -1.34 4.14
CA ALA A 101 -4.40 -1.29 5.58
C ALA A 101 -4.39 -2.68 6.26
N SER A 102 -4.83 -3.73 5.55
CA SER A 102 -4.84 -5.11 6.05
C SER A 102 -3.44 -5.71 6.17
N LYS A 103 -2.43 -5.13 5.54
CA LYS A 103 -1.01 -5.54 5.67
C LYS A 103 -0.23 -4.69 6.68
N SER A 104 -0.91 -3.82 7.44
CA SER A 104 -0.26 -2.98 8.44
C SER A 104 0.39 -3.80 9.55
N THR A 105 1.55 -3.35 10.03
CA THR A 105 2.22 -3.89 11.22
C THR A 105 1.48 -3.55 12.52
N THR A 106 0.70 -2.46 12.53
CA THR A 106 -0.12 -2.09 13.68
C THR A 106 -1.33 -3.01 13.80
N THR A 107 -1.42 -3.76 14.89
CA THR A 107 -2.48 -4.77 15.12
C THR A 107 -3.89 -4.21 15.04
N ALA A 108 -4.16 -3.04 15.63
CA ALA A 108 -5.49 -2.43 15.60
C ALA A 108 -5.95 -2.11 14.16
N ARG A 109 -5.03 -1.57 13.35
CA ARG A 109 -5.26 -1.24 11.94
C ARG A 109 -5.46 -2.47 11.08
N HIS A 110 -4.59 -3.46 11.23
CA HIS A 110 -4.70 -4.76 10.57
C HIS A 110 -6.04 -5.43 10.87
N ASN A 111 -6.41 -5.53 12.15
CA ASN A 111 -7.66 -6.17 12.58
C ASN A 111 -8.89 -5.44 12.05
N ALA A 112 -8.92 -4.10 12.13
CA ALA A 112 -10.04 -3.31 11.65
C ALA A 112 -10.21 -3.43 10.12
N ALA A 113 -9.12 -3.33 9.36
CA ALA A 113 -9.16 -3.48 7.91
C ALA A 113 -9.61 -4.89 7.48
N ASN A 114 -9.08 -5.94 8.10
CA ASN A 114 -9.48 -7.31 7.82
C ASN A 114 -10.94 -7.60 8.19
N LYS A 115 -11.46 -6.97 9.24
CA LYS A 115 -12.88 -7.07 9.58
C LYS A 115 -13.76 -6.50 8.46
N ILE A 116 -13.41 -5.35 7.90
CA ILE A 116 -14.18 -4.73 6.81
C ILE A 116 -14.04 -5.55 5.52
N LEU A 117 -12.84 -6.02 5.18
CA LEU A 117 -12.64 -6.92 4.03
C LEU A 117 -13.45 -8.21 4.16
N LYS A 118 -13.55 -8.77 5.38
CA LYS A 118 -14.38 -9.96 5.63
C LYS A 118 -15.86 -9.69 5.36
N ASN A 119 -16.39 -8.54 5.77
CA ASN A 119 -17.75 -8.15 5.43
C ASN A 119 -17.92 -7.98 3.92
N MET A 120 -16.93 -7.39 3.23
CA MET A 120 -16.96 -7.25 1.77
C MET A 120 -16.94 -8.59 1.02
N CYS A 121 -16.35 -9.63 1.60
CA CYS A 121 -16.37 -10.97 1.00
C CYS A 121 -17.79 -11.55 0.88
N GLU A 122 -18.76 -11.10 1.69
CA GLU A 122 -20.13 -11.61 1.62
C GLU A 122 -20.82 -11.30 0.28
N HIS A 123 -20.44 -10.20 -0.38
CA HIS A 123 -21.03 -9.76 -1.64
C HIS A 123 -20.02 -9.63 -2.79
N SER A 124 -18.71 -9.55 -2.51
CA SER A 124 -17.66 -9.32 -3.51
C SER A 124 -16.42 -10.19 -3.27
N ASN A 125 -16.62 -11.46 -2.90
CA ASN A 125 -15.53 -12.39 -2.60
C ASN A 125 -14.47 -12.47 -3.72
N THR A 126 -14.90 -12.64 -4.98
CA THR A 126 -13.98 -12.75 -6.13
C THR A 126 -13.09 -11.52 -6.25
N LEU A 127 -13.68 -10.33 -6.23
CA LEU A 127 -12.94 -9.07 -6.23
C LEU A 127 -11.93 -8.97 -5.08
N VAL A 128 -12.33 -9.34 -3.85
CA VAL A 128 -11.44 -9.28 -2.69
C VAL A 128 -10.27 -10.24 -2.83
N GLN A 129 -10.52 -11.49 -3.22
CA GLN A 129 -9.46 -12.49 -3.42
C GLN A 129 -8.51 -12.10 -4.55
N GLN A 130 -9.05 -11.57 -5.66
CA GLN A 130 -8.23 -11.07 -6.77
C GLN A 130 -7.33 -9.92 -6.33
N ALA A 131 -7.86 -8.93 -5.62
CA ALA A 131 -7.08 -7.78 -5.17
C ALA A 131 -6.02 -8.14 -4.14
N MET A 132 -6.32 -9.02 -3.19
CA MET A 132 -5.35 -9.53 -2.22
C MET A 132 -4.17 -10.20 -2.94
N MET A 133 -4.47 -11.13 -3.86
CA MET A 133 -3.44 -11.83 -4.64
C MET A 133 -2.63 -10.87 -5.52
N VAL A 134 -3.29 -9.99 -6.27
CA VAL A 134 -2.62 -9.01 -7.13
C VAL A 134 -1.71 -8.10 -6.30
N SER A 135 -2.18 -7.61 -5.15
CA SER A 135 -1.38 -6.77 -4.27
C SER A 135 -0.15 -7.50 -3.71
N GLU A 136 -0.30 -8.76 -3.26
CA GLU A 136 0.84 -9.56 -2.76
C GLU A 136 1.90 -9.79 -3.84
N GLU A 137 1.47 -10.15 -5.04
CA GLU A 137 2.40 -10.45 -6.12
C GLU A 137 3.02 -9.17 -6.71
N LEU A 138 2.31 -8.04 -6.74
CA LEU A 138 2.90 -6.75 -7.07
C LEU A 138 3.98 -6.33 -6.07
N ILE A 139 3.78 -6.58 -4.77
CA ILE A 139 4.81 -6.32 -3.75
C ILE A 139 6.03 -7.22 -3.97
N ARG A 140 5.81 -8.52 -4.24
CA ARG A 140 6.90 -9.47 -4.57
C ARG A 140 7.70 -9.04 -5.80
N VAL A 141 7.03 -8.51 -6.82
CA VAL A 141 7.66 -8.03 -8.06
C VAL A 141 8.36 -6.69 -7.85
N ALA A 142 7.84 -5.83 -6.97
CA ALA A 142 8.41 -4.53 -6.68
C ALA A 142 9.81 -4.62 -6.06
N ILE A 143 10.07 -5.69 -5.28
CA ILE A 143 11.33 -5.90 -4.56
C ILE A 143 11.71 -7.38 -4.58
N LEU A 144 12.80 -7.71 -5.27
CA LEU A 144 13.31 -9.08 -5.32
C LEU A 144 14.19 -9.42 -4.10
N TRP A 145 14.33 -10.69 -3.76
CA TRP A 145 15.25 -11.14 -2.69
C TRP A 145 16.68 -10.62 -2.87
N HIS A 146 17.17 -10.52 -4.11
CA HIS A 146 18.50 -9.98 -4.41
C HIS A 146 18.63 -8.52 -3.95
N GLU A 147 17.58 -7.72 -4.10
CA GLU A 147 17.55 -6.31 -3.70
C GLU A 147 17.43 -6.19 -2.19
N MET A 148 16.55 -6.96 -1.55
CA MET A 148 16.40 -7.00 -0.08
C MET A 148 17.71 -7.39 0.62
N TRP A 149 18.40 -8.41 0.09
CA TRP A 149 19.70 -8.82 0.62
C TRP A 149 20.79 -7.80 0.36
N HIS A 150 20.79 -7.13 -0.81
CA HIS A 150 21.77 -6.08 -1.07
C HIS A 150 21.61 -4.90 -0.12
N GLU A 151 20.41 -4.33 0.00
CA GLU A 151 20.16 -3.21 0.91
C GLU A 151 20.36 -3.59 2.38
N GLY A 152 19.92 -4.80 2.76
CA GLY A 152 19.98 -5.25 4.15
C GLY A 152 21.41 -5.52 4.58
N LEU A 153 22.26 -6.05 3.69
CA LEU A 153 23.68 -6.23 3.97
C LEU A 153 24.43 -4.89 4.00
N GLU A 154 24.07 -3.94 3.13
CA GLU A 154 24.63 -2.59 3.15
C GLU A 154 24.33 -1.91 4.49
N GLU A 155 23.07 -1.91 4.94
CA GLU A 155 22.65 -1.33 6.21
C GLU A 155 23.22 -2.07 7.43
N ALA A 156 23.19 -3.40 7.44
CA ALA A 156 23.78 -4.20 8.51
C ALA A 156 25.29 -3.95 8.63
N SER A 157 25.99 -3.74 7.52
CA SER A 157 27.42 -3.43 7.53
C SER A 157 27.69 -2.05 8.13
N ARG A 158 26.85 -1.05 7.82
CA ARG A 158 26.92 0.29 8.39
C ARG A 158 26.75 0.26 9.91
N LEU A 159 25.78 -0.50 10.41
CA LEU A 159 25.51 -0.68 11.83
C LEU A 159 26.68 -1.39 12.55
N TYR A 160 27.19 -2.47 11.99
CA TYR A 160 28.24 -3.26 12.64
C TYR A 160 29.62 -2.60 12.58
N PHE A 161 30.08 -2.19 11.40
CA PHE A 161 31.43 -1.64 11.23
C PHE A 161 31.51 -0.15 11.56
N GLY A 162 30.47 0.62 11.25
CA GLY A 162 30.40 2.06 11.51
C GLY A 162 30.00 2.38 12.95
N GLU A 163 28.84 1.89 13.38
CA GLU A 163 28.26 2.24 14.70
C GLU A 163 28.61 1.26 15.83
N ARG A 164 29.23 0.11 15.52
CA ARG A 164 29.45 -0.99 16.48
C ARG A 164 28.15 -1.51 17.12
N ASN A 165 27.02 -1.32 16.44
CA ASN A 165 25.71 -1.73 16.91
C ASN A 165 25.37 -3.16 16.43
N VAL A 166 25.82 -4.15 17.19
CA VAL A 166 25.62 -5.57 16.88
C VAL A 166 24.14 -5.97 16.97
N LYS A 167 23.41 -5.43 17.96
CA LYS A 167 22.00 -5.74 18.13
C LYS A 167 21.17 -5.23 16.94
N GLY A 168 21.38 -3.97 16.54
CA GLY A 168 20.71 -3.40 15.38
C GLY A 168 21.04 -4.14 14.07
N MET A 169 22.28 -4.61 13.91
CA MET A 169 22.65 -5.45 12.77
C MET A 169 21.80 -6.74 12.71
N PHE A 170 21.54 -7.41 13.83
CA PHE A 170 20.65 -8.59 13.85
C PHE A 170 19.20 -8.22 13.54
N GLU A 171 18.70 -7.11 14.09
CA GLU A 171 17.35 -6.60 13.80
C GLU A 171 17.11 -6.36 12.29
N VAL A 172 18.18 -6.04 11.54
CA VAL A 172 18.14 -5.91 10.07
C VAL A 172 18.21 -7.27 9.35
N LEU A 173 19.08 -8.19 9.78
CA LEU A 173 19.34 -9.44 9.05
C LEU A 173 18.36 -10.57 9.36
N GLU A 174 17.84 -10.65 10.60
CA GLU A 174 16.93 -11.72 11.03
C GLU A 174 15.65 -11.81 10.17
N PRO A 175 14.96 -10.70 9.82
CA PRO A 175 13.79 -10.76 8.95
C PRO A 175 14.10 -11.32 7.56
N LEU A 176 15.30 -11.08 7.03
CA LEU A 176 15.72 -11.59 5.71
C LEU A 176 15.97 -13.10 5.75
N HIS A 177 16.57 -13.61 6.82
CA HIS A 177 16.70 -15.05 7.04
C HIS A 177 15.34 -15.71 7.23
N ALA A 178 14.46 -15.13 8.06
CA ALA A 178 13.11 -15.63 8.28
C ALA A 178 12.27 -15.63 6.98
N MET A 179 12.51 -14.69 6.07
CA MET A 179 11.92 -14.70 4.73
C MET A 179 12.38 -15.91 3.91
N MET A 180 13.68 -16.21 3.89
CA MET A 180 14.23 -17.35 3.16
C MET A 180 13.81 -18.71 3.73
N GLU A 181 13.63 -18.79 5.05
CA GLU A 181 13.19 -20.00 5.74
C GLU A 181 11.79 -20.46 5.29
N ARG A 182 10.94 -19.54 4.80
CA ARG A 182 9.64 -19.89 4.18
C ARG A 182 9.78 -20.68 2.88
N GLY A 183 10.98 -20.73 2.31
CA GLY A 183 11.29 -21.40 1.06
C GLY A 183 10.95 -20.57 -0.19
N PRO A 184 11.56 -20.91 -1.33
CA PRO A 184 11.30 -20.21 -2.59
C PRO A 184 9.90 -20.54 -3.14
N GLN A 185 9.19 -19.51 -3.57
CA GLN A 185 7.82 -19.60 -4.12
C GLN A 185 7.77 -19.34 -5.63
N THR A 186 8.83 -18.74 -6.19
CA THR A 186 8.96 -18.42 -7.62
C THR A 186 10.28 -18.93 -8.17
N LEU A 187 10.38 -19.07 -9.50
CA LEU A 187 11.63 -19.53 -10.13
C LEU A 187 12.80 -18.58 -9.84
N LYS A 188 12.54 -17.27 -9.73
CA LYS A 188 13.57 -16.29 -9.38
C LYS A 188 14.08 -16.50 -7.95
N GLU A 189 13.19 -16.78 -7.00
CA GLU A 189 13.54 -17.12 -5.61
C GLU A 189 14.28 -18.45 -5.53
N THR A 190 13.86 -19.46 -6.30
CA THR A 190 14.57 -20.75 -6.40
C THR A 190 16.00 -20.55 -6.88
N SER A 191 16.21 -19.75 -7.94
CA SER A 191 17.54 -19.46 -8.46
C SER A 191 18.43 -18.71 -7.45
N PHE A 192 17.84 -17.78 -6.67
CA PHE A 192 18.55 -17.11 -5.58
C PHE A 192 18.99 -18.11 -4.51
N ASN A 193 18.06 -18.96 -4.05
CA ASN A 193 18.34 -19.92 -2.98
C ASN A 193 19.41 -20.95 -3.41
N GLN A 194 19.37 -21.39 -4.67
CA GLN A 194 20.40 -22.26 -5.23
C GLN A 194 21.78 -21.59 -5.29
N ALA A 195 21.84 -20.30 -5.62
CA ALA A 195 23.09 -19.58 -5.81
C ALA A 195 23.75 -19.06 -4.52
N TYR A 196 22.95 -18.72 -3.51
CA TYR A 196 23.39 -17.99 -2.30
C TYR A 196 22.86 -18.58 -0.98
N GLY A 197 21.83 -19.43 -1.02
CA GLY A 197 21.11 -19.87 0.19
C GLY A 197 21.96 -20.65 1.18
N ARG A 198 22.90 -21.47 0.69
CA ARG A 198 23.85 -22.20 1.54
C ARG A 198 24.73 -21.25 2.35
N ASP A 199 25.35 -20.27 1.68
CA ASP A 199 26.27 -19.33 2.31
C ASP A 199 25.53 -18.46 3.35
N LEU A 200 24.31 -18.02 3.04
CA LEU A 200 23.48 -17.23 3.95
C LEU A 200 23.06 -18.05 5.18
N MET A 201 22.65 -19.30 4.99
CA MET A 201 22.31 -20.19 6.11
C MET A 201 23.52 -20.47 7.02
N GLU A 202 24.70 -20.68 6.43
CA GLU A 202 25.94 -20.86 7.19
C GLU A 202 26.35 -19.59 7.95
N ALA A 203 26.21 -18.41 7.32
CA ALA A 203 26.41 -17.12 7.98
C ALA A 203 25.46 -16.92 9.17
N GLN A 204 24.18 -17.33 9.03
CA GLN A 204 23.21 -17.28 10.11
C GLN A 204 23.62 -18.18 11.29
N GLU A 205 24.17 -19.36 11.02
CA GLU A 205 24.60 -20.27 12.07
C GLU A 205 25.78 -19.70 12.86
N TRP A 206 26.72 -19.03 12.18
CA TRP A 206 27.79 -18.26 12.84
C TRP A 206 27.24 -17.11 13.70
N CYS A 207 26.25 -16.38 13.21
CA CYS A 207 25.53 -15.37 13.99
C CYS A 207 24.87 -15.95 15.25
N ARG A 208 24.21 -17.11 15.14
CA ARG A 208 23.59 -17.82 16.28
C ARG A 208 24.62 -18.32 17.29
N LYS A 209 25.79 -18.77 16.84
CA LYS A 209 26.92 -19.13 17.72
C LYS A 209 27.41 -17.92 18.50
N TYR A 210 27.60 -16.78 17.83
CA TYR A 210 27.98 -15.52 18.48
C TYR A 210 27.00 -15.11 19.59
N MET A 211 25.69 -15.27 19.38
CA MET A 211 24.68 -14.95 20.41
C MET A 211 24.84 -15.78 21.70
N LYS A 212 25.42 -16.98 21.60
CA LYS A 212 25.68 -17.86 22.74
C LYS A 212 27.08 -17.65 23.34
N SER A 213 28.09 -17.43 22.48
CA SER A 213 29.51 -17.40 22.85
C SER A 213 30.02 -16.00 23.19
N GLY A 214 29.47 -14.95 22.57
CA GLY A 214 30.02 -13.60 22.57
C GLY A 214 31.34 -13.44 21.81
N ASN A 215 31.81 -14.48 21.10
CA ASN A 215 33.13 -14.49 20.47
C ASN A 215 33.13 -13.78 19.11
N VAL A 216 33.85 -12.66 19.01
CA VAL A 216 33.95 -11.85 17.78
C VAL A 216 34.43 -12.67 16.57
N LYS A 217 35.25 -13.71 16.77
CA LYS A 217 35.72 -14.56 15.66
C LYS A 217 34.57 -15.26 14.93
N ASP A 218 33.51 -15.64 15.65
CA ASP A 218 32.32 -16.26 15.05
C ASP A 218 31.64 -15.26 14.09
N LEU A 219 31.56 -14.00 14.49
CA LEU A 219 30.94 -12.96 13.69
C LEU A 219 31.81 -12.54 12.49
N THR A 220 33.13 -12.63 12.61
CA THR A 220 34.05 -12.45 11.46
C THR A 220 33.78 -13.49 10.37
N GLN A 221 33.58 -14.76 10.73
CA GLN A 221 33.24 -15.82 9.76
C GLN A 221 31.90 -15.56 9.05
N ALA A 222 30.89 -15.08 9.80
CA ALA A 222 29.61 -14.69 9.20
C ALA A 222 29.79 -13.57 8.16
N TRP A 223 30.59 -12.55 8.49
CA TRP A 223 30.83 -11.41 7.61
C TRP A 223 31.59 -11.77 6.33
N ASP A 224 32.51 -12.73 6.38
CA ASP A 224 33.19 -13.22 5.18
C ASP A 224 32.19 -13.77 4.15
N LEU A 225 31.22 -14.56 4.61
CA LEU A 225 30.14 -15.11 3.79
C LEU A 225 29.18 -14.01 3.29
N TYR A 226 28.76 -13.10 4.17
CA TYR A 226 27.90 -11.99 3.78
C TYR A 226 28.54 -11.09 2.73
N TYR A 227 29.82 -10.73 2.89
CA TYR A 227 30.53 -9.94 1.89
C TYR A 227 30.72 -10.70 0.57
N HIS A 228 30.92 -12.02 0.62
CA HIS A 228 30.99 -12.85 -0.58
C HIS A 228 29.68 -12.77 -1.39
N VAL A 229 28.54 -12.97 -0.73
CA VAL A 229 27.21 -12.89 -1.33
C VAL A 229 26.92 -11.46 -1.81
N PHE A 230 27.18 -10.45 -0.98
CA PHE A 230 26.99 -9.03 -1.33
C PHE A 230 27.70 -8.67 -2.64
N ARG A 231 29.01 -8.97 -2.76
CA ARG A 231 29.79 -8.67 -3.98
C ARG A 231 29.23 -9.35 -5.23
N ARG A 232 28.73 -10.58 -5.11
CA ARG A 232 28.12 -11.30 -6.24
C ARG A 232 26.80 -10.66 -6.65
N ILE A 233 25.96 -10.30 -5.68
CA ILE A 233 24.70 -9.60 -5.93
C ILE A 233 24.96 -8.23 -6.55
N SER A 234 25.88 -7.42 -6.02
CA SER A 234 26.20 -6.08 -6.55
C SER A 234 26.66 -6.12 -8.02
N LYS A 235 27.29 -7.21 -8.46
CA LYS A 235 27.64 -7.42 -9.89
C LYS A 235 26.43 -7.79 -10.75
N GLN A 236 25.46 -8.49 -10.19
CA GLN A 236 24.29 -8.98 -10.92
C GLN A 236 23.19 -7.91 -11.06
N LEU A 237 22.97 -7.07 -10.04
CA LEU A 237 21.86 -6.10 -10.03
C LEU A 237 21.85 -5.15 -11.23
N PRO A 238 22.98 -4.56 -11.69
CA PRO A 238 22.99 -3.68 -12.86
C PRO A 238 22.55 -4.37 -14.16
N GLN A 239 22.67 -5.70 -14.25
CA GLN A 239 22.29 -6.47 -15.44
C GLN A 239 20.80 -6.81 -15.49
N LEU A 240 20.07 -6.64 -14.38
CA LEU A 240 18.63 -6.87 -14.30
C LEU A 240 17.87 -5.64 -14.81
N THR A 241 17.85 -5.48 -16.14
CA THR A 241 17.18 -4.38 -16.86
C THR A 241 15.73 -4.69 -17.25
N SER A 242 15.36 -5.98 -17.26
CA SER A 242 13.99 -6.44 -17.50
C SER A 242 13.70 -7.69 -16.65
N LEU A 243 12.44 -7.82 -16.22
CA LEU A 243 11.94 -8.97 -15.47
C LEU A 243 10.79 -9.63 -16.23
N GLU A 244 10.90 -10.92 -16.49
CA GLU A 244 9.80 -11.70 -17.06
C GLU A 244 8.93 -12.28 -15.95
N LEU A 245 7.61 -12.05 -16.03
CA LEU A 245 6.65 -12.47 -15.00
C LEU A 245 6.65 -13.98 -14.78
N GLN A 246 6.95 -14.80 -15.80
CA GLN A 246 7.06 -16.25 -15.62
C GLN A 246 8.06 -16.65 -14.53
N TYR A 247 9.11 -15.86 -14.32
CA TYR A 247 10.14 -16.12 -13.31
C TYR A 247 9.85 -15.45 -11.97
N VAL A 248 9.29 -14.23 -11.99
CA VAL A 248 9.13 -13.41 -10.77
C VAL A 248 7.73 -13.47 -10.14
N SER A 249 6.70 -13.78 -10.92
CA SER A 249 5.31 -13.88 -10.46
C SER A 249 4.42 -14.57 -11.52
N PRO A 250 4.42 -15.91 -11.58
CA PRO A 250 3.57 -16.65 -12.53
C PRO A 250 2.08 -16.42 -12.30
N LYS A 251 1.66 -16.09 -11.06
CA LYS A 251 0.26 -15.77 -10.76
C LYS A 251 -0.24 -14.55 -11.54
N LEU A 252 0.52 -13.44 -11.53
CA LEU A 252 0.19 -12.26 -12.35
C LEU A 252 0.22 -12.55 -13.85
N LEU A 253 1.11 -13.43 -14.32
CA LEU A 253 1.13 -13.81 -15.73
C LEU A 253 -0.15 -14.54 -16.15
N MET A 254 -0.69 -15.39 -15.27
CA MET A 254 -1.90 -16.18 -15.49
C MET A 254 -3.20 -15.37 -15.38
N CYS A 255 -3.16 -14.19 -14.76
CA CYS A 255 -4.33 -13.33 -14.61
C CYS A 255 -4.94 -12.96 -15.96
N ARG A 256 -6.22 -13.30 -16.15
CA ARG A 256 -7.04 -12.93 -17.31
C ARG A 256 -8.43 -12.49 -16.85
N ASP A 257 -8.92 -11.41 -17.43
CA ASP A 257 -10.28 -10.87 -17.27
C ASP A 257 -10.75 -10.72 -15.82
N LEU A 258 -9.93 -10.06 -14.98
CA LEU A 258 -10.25 -9.85 -13.57
C LEU A 258 -11.49 -8.96 -13.39
N GLU A 259 -12.22 -9.13 -12.28
CA GLU A 259 -13.25 -8.19 -11.84
C GLU A 259 -12.63 -6.88 -11.32
N LEU A 260 -11.40 -6.97 -10.81
CA LEU A 260 -10.63 -5.85 -10.28
C LEU A 260 -10.42 -4.76 -11.33
N ALA A 261 -10.77 -3.52 -10.97
CA ALA A 261 -10.52 -2.34 -11.78
C ALA A 261 -9.01 -2.07 -11.92
N VAL A 262 -8.61 -1.53 -13.07
CA VAL A 262 -7.28 -0.95 -13.25
C VAL A 262 -7.05 0.10 -12.15
N PRO A 263 -5.90 0.10 -11.45
CA PRO A 263 -5.65 1.06 -10.37
C PRO A 263 -5.84 2.51 -10.82
N GLY A 264 -6.58 3.30 -10.03
CA GLY A 264 -6.78 4.74 -10.29
C GLY A 264 -7.77 5.09 -11.41
N THR A 265 -8.47 4.12 -12.01
CA THR A 265 -9.45 4.38 -13.07
C THR A 265 -10.91 4.31 -12.62
N TYR A 266 -11.17 3.85 -11.39
CA TYR A 266 -12.54 3.73 -10.88
C TYR A 266 -13.17 5.12 -10.70
N ASP A 267 -14.30 5.33 -11.37
CA ASP A 267 -15.17 6.48 -11.24
C ASP A 267 -16.62 5.98 -11.07
N PRO A 268 -17.40 6.49 -10.09
CA PRO A 268 -18.75 6.01 -9.82
C PRO A 268 -19.74 6.28 -10.98
N ASN A 269 -19.45 7.25 -11.85
CA ASN A 269 -20.30 7.65 -12.97
C ASN A 269 -19.88 7.06 -14.32
N GLN A 270 -18.80 6.26 -14.35
CA GLN A 270 -18.27 5.66 -15.57
C GLN A 270 -18.29 4.13 -15.50
N PRO A 271 -18.38 3.43 -16.64
CA PRO A 271 -18.17 1.99 -16.68
C PRO A 271 -16.77 1.61 -16.17
N ILE A 272 -16.69 0.54 -15.39
CA ILE A 272 -15.43 0.08 -14.79
C ILE A 272 -14.49 -0.45 -15.88
N ILE A 273 -13.28 0.10 -15.95
CA ILE A 273 -12.19 -0.43 -16.75
C ILE A 273 -11.45 -1.48 -15.93
N ARG A 274 -11.73 -2.75 -16.20
CA ARG A 274 -11.16 -3.90 -15.47
C ARG A 274 -9.80 -4.30 -16.02
N ILE A 275 -9.01 -5.01 -15.21
CA ILE A 275 -7.74 -5.58 -15.67
C ILE A 275 -8.03 -6.78 -16.57
N GLN A 276 -7.82 -6.63 -17.88
CA GLN A 276 -7.92 -7.74 -18.83
C GLN A 276 -6.72 -8.68 -18.72
N SER A 277 -5.50 -8.13 -18.67
CA SER A 277 -4.27 -8.90 -18.50
C SER A 277 -3.11 -8.02 -18.07
N ILE A 278 -2.06 -8.63 -17.54
CA ILE A 278 -0.80 -7.95 -17.22
C ILE A 278 0.25 -8.29 -18.29
N ALA A 279 1.02 -7.30 -18.73
CA ALA A 279 2.10 -7.51 -19.70
C ALA A 279 3.15 -8.50 -19.14
N PRO A 280 3.67 -9.43 -19.97
CA PRO A 280 4.53 -10.53 -19.50
C PRO A 280 5.93 -10.09 -19.07
N SER A 281 6.35 -8.88 -19.44
CA SER A 281 7.69 -8.35 -19.17
C SER A 281 7.61 -6.96 -18.55
N LEU A 282 8.50 -6.70 -17.60
CA LEU A 282 8.58 -5.47 -16.82
C LEU A 282 9.95 -4.84 -17.05
N GLN A 283 9.97 -3.65 -17.64
CA GLN A 283 11.21 -2.90 -17.78
C GLN A 283 11.62 -2.34 -16.41
N VAL A 284 12.86 -2.56 -16.01
CA VAL A 284 13.44 -1.99 -14.79
C VAL A 284 14.10 -0.67 -15.14
N ILE A 285 13.67 0.42 -14.51
CA ILE A 285 14.29 1.73 -14.71
C ILE A 285 15.61 1.76 -13.93
N THR A 286 16.70 2.12 -14.60
CA THR A 286 18.02 2.25 -13.97
C THR A 286 18.09 3.51 -13.10
N SER A 287 17.77 3.37 -11.83
CA SER A 287 17.92 4.40 -10.79
C SER A 287 18.33 3.75 -9.47
N LYS A 288 18.54 4.53 -8.40
CA LYS A 288 18.82 3.96 -7.07
C LYS A 288 17.71 3.00 -6.60
N GLN A 289 16.46 3.38 -6.82
CA GLN A 289 15.27 2.64 -6.36
C GLN A 289 14.77 1.57 -7.35
N ARG A 290 15.32 1.57 -8.57
CA ARG A 290 15.07 0.54 -9.61
C ARG A 290 13.59 0.21 -9.85
N PRO A 291 12.69 1.20 -10.00
CA PRO A 291 11.26 0.93 -10.13
C PRO A 291 10.94 0.20 -11.44
N ARG A 292 9.83 -0.55 -11.43
CA ARG A 292 9.39 -1.37 -12.56
C ARG A 292 8.33 -0.63 -13.34
N LYS A 293 8.51 -0.52 -14.65
CA LYS A 293 7.46 -0.09 -15.58
C LYS A 293 6.51 -1.26 -15.80
N LEU A 294 5.35 -1.20 -15.14
CA LEU A 294 4.28 -2.18 -15.22
C LEU A 294 3.24 -1.74 -16.23
N THR A 295 2.88 -2.60 -17.19
CA THR A 295 1.80 -2.30 -18.14
C THR A 295 0.64 -3.26 -17.91
N LEU A 296 -0.57 -2.70 -17.80
CA LEU A 296 -1.83 -3.44 -17.67
C LEU A 296 -2.67 -3.20 -18.92
N MET A 297 -3.25 -4.25 -19.49
CA MET A 297 -4.27 -4.13 -20.52
C MET A 297 -5.63 -3.96 -19.84
N GLY A 298 -6.33 -2.87 -20.13
CA GLY A 298 -7.69 -2.64 -19.64
C GLY A 298 -8.73 -3.37 -20.49
N SER A 299 -9.90 -3.65 -19.92
CA SER A 299 -11.04 -4.24 -20.64
C SER A 299 -11.59 -3.34 -21.76
N ASN A 300 -11.16 -2.08 -21.82
CA ASN A 300 -11.42 -1.15 -22.91
C ASN A 300 -10.40 -1.27 -24.07
N GLY A 301 -9.49 -2.26 -24.02
CA GLY A 301 -8.47 -2.50 -25.05
C GLY A 301 -7.27 -1.54 -25.03
N HIS A 302 -7.16 -0.67 -24.01
CA HIS A 302 -6.07 0.29 -23.89
C HIS A 302 -5.02 -0.17 -22.88
N GLU A 303 -3.75 0.16 -23.15
CA GLU A 303 -2.65 -0.07 -22.22
C GLU A 303 -2.57 1.05 -21.17
N PHE A 304 -2.46 0.65 -19.91
CA PHE A 304 -2.23 1.53 -18.77
C PHE A 304 -0.84 1.26 -18.20
N VAL A 305 0.02 2.26 -18.25
CA VAL A 305 1.40 2.16 -17.78
C VAL A 305 1.50 2.74 -16.37
N PHE A 306 2.09 1.97 -15.47
CA PHE A 306 2.35 2.31 -14.08
C PHE A 306 3.84 2.23 -13.77
N LEU A 307 4.25 3.00 -12.77
CA LEU A 307 5.56 2.89 -12.16
C LEU A 307 5.42 2.19 -10.81
N LEU A 308 5.77 0.91 -10.77
CA LEU A 308 5.77 0.10 -9.56
C LEU A 308 7.07 0.36 -8.78
N LYS A 309 6.94 1.06 -7.67
CA LYS A 309 8.06 1.44 -6.80
C LYS A 309 8.14 0.51 -5.58
N GLY A 310 9.35 0.07 -5.26
CA GLY A 310 9.68 -0.61 -4.00
C GLY A 310 10.24 0.36 -2.98
N HIS A 311 10.19 0.00 -1.69
CA HIS A 311 10.82 0.72 -0.57
C HIS A 311 10.40 2.19 -0.38
N GLU A 312 9.28 2.61 -0.96
CA GLU A 312 8.73 3.97 -0.81
C GLU A 312 7.31 3.92 -0.23
N ASP A 313 7.06 4.78 0.76
CA ASP A 313 5.72 5.02 1.28
C ASP A 313 4.98 6.05 0.41
N LEU A 314 4.21 5.56 -0.55
CA LEU A 314 3.47 6.38 -1.52
C LEU A 314 2.22 7.06 -0.94
N ARG A 315 1.93 6.91 0.36
CA ARG A 315 0.82 7.60 1.01
C ARG A 315 1.02 9.12 1.03
N GLN A 316 2.26 9.60 1.04
CA GLN A 316 2.52 11.04 0.95
C GLN A 316 2.12 11.57 -0.43
N ASP A 317 2.58 10.93 -1.51
CA ASP A 317 2.22 11.26 -2.88
C ASP A 317 0.70 11.22 -3.09
N GLU A 318 0.01 10.22 -2.56
CA GLU A 318 -1.46 10.12 -2.59
C GLU A 318 -2.12 11.40 -2.01
N ARG A 319 -1.65 11.90 -0.86
CA ARG A 319 -2.19 13.12 -0.25
C ARG A 319 -1.84 14.37 -1.01
N VAL A 320 -0.64 14.44 -1.58
CA VAL A 320 -0.23 15.58 -2.42
C VAL A 320 -1.11 15.63 -3.68
N MET A 321 -1.39 14.49 -4.31
CA MET A 321 -2.32 14.44 -5.45
C MET A 321 -3.74 14.85 -5.07
N GLN A 322 -4.22 14.47 -3.89
CA GLN A 322 -5.53 14.92 -3.39
C GLN A 322 -5.56 16.43 -3.12
N LEU A 323 -4.48 17.00 -2.59
CA LEU A 323 -4.32 18.44 -2.43
C LEU A 323 -4.33 19.15 -3.80
N PHE A 324 -3.61 18.63 -4.80
CA PHE A 324 -3.67 19.18 -6.16
C PHE A 324 -5.06 19.06 -6.76
N GLY A 325 -5.80 17.99 -6.47
CA GLY A 325 -7.23 17.88 -6.79
C GLY A 325 -8.03 19.05 -6.22
N LEU A 326 -7.87 19.35 -4.93
CA LEU A 326 -8.51 20.50 -4.29
C LEU A 326 -8.08 21.84 -4.90
N VAL A 327 -6.79 22.03 -5.16
CA VAL A 327 -6.25 23.25 -5.80
C VAL A 327 -6.87 23.44 -7.18
N ASN A 328 -6.91 22.39 -8.01
CA ASN A 328 -7.57 22.42 -9.32
C ASN A 328 -9.04 22.83 -9.20
N THR A 329 -9.75 22.30 -8.20
CA THR A 329 -11.14 22.67 -7.94
C THR A 329 -11.29 24.15 -7.57
N LEU A 330 -10.41 24.68 -6.71
CA LEU A 330 -10.43 26.09 -6.32
C LEU A 330 -10.10 27.02 -7.50
N LEU A 331 -9.09 26.67 -8.31
CA LEU A 331 -8.69 27.41 -9.51
C LEU A 331 -9.77 27.38 -10.60
N ALA A 332 -10.47 26.26 -10.76
CA ALA A 332 -11.59 26.15 -11.69
C ALA A 332 -12.82 26.98 -11.26
N ASN A 333 -13.01 27.17 -9.96
CA ASN A 333 -14.10 27.97 -9.40
C ASN A 333 -13.82 29.49 -9.46
N ASP A 334 -12.55 29.91 -9.48
CA ASP A 334 -12.17 31.31 -9.65
C ASP A 334 -12.26 31.73 -11.13
N PRO A 335 -13.15 32.67 -11.52
CA PRO A 335 -13.32 33.04 -12.92
C PRO A 335 -12.04 33.57 -13.59
N THR A 336 -11.17 34.23 -12.82
CA THR A 336 -9.91 34.79 -13.33
C THR A 336 -8.92 33.70 -13.68
N SER A 337 -8.79 32.70 -12.81
CA SER A 337 -7.92 31.54 -12.99
C SER A 337 -8.44 30.60 -14.07
N LEU A 338 -9.75 30.36 -14.11
CA LEU A 338 -10.41 29.55 -15.13
C LEU A 338 -10.15 30.10 -16.54
N ARG A 339 -10.26 31.41 -16.74
CA ARG A 339 -9.98 32.06 -18.05
C ARG A 339 -8.53 31.88 -18.51
N LYS A 340 -7.61 31.62 -17.58
CA LYS A 340 -6.18 31.39 -17.84
C LYS A 340 -5.83 29.90 -17.96
N ASN A 341 -6.81 29.00 -17.86
CA ASN A 341 -6.65 27.54 -17.88
C ASN A 341 -5.64 27.03 -16.83
N LEU A 342 -5.59 27.66 -15.65
CA LEU A 342 -4.75 27.19 -14.56
C LEU A 342 -5.37 25.93 -13.93
N ARG A 343 -4.52 24.92 -13.73
CA ARG A 343 -4.79 23.68 -13.00
C ARG A 343 -3.56 23.44 -12.13
#